data_AF-Q2SDL6-F1
#
_entry.id   AF-Q2SDL6-F1
#
_cell.length_a   1.000
_cell.length_b   1.000
_cell.length_c   1.000
_cell.angle_alpha   90.00
_cell.angle_beta   90.00
_cell.angle_gamma   90.00
#
_symmetry.space_group_name_H-M   'P 1'
#
loop_
_entity.id
_entity.type
_entity.pdbx_description
1 polymer ?
#
loop_
_entity_poly.entity_id
_entity_poly.type
_entity_poly.pdbx_seq_one_letter_code
_entity_poly.pdbx_strand_id
1 'polypeptide(L)'
;MTKPYVDFEWAIAGSIDTPEESVLNSIINKLVQLSELAVAAEDMPDIMLQIQTCQCVLNNLRLHVGKASFDYLFSLADVELEKLDGLLETEGPSH
;
A
#
# COMPACT_ATOMS: atom_id res chain seq x y z
N MET A 1 3.61 -11.13 13.71
CA MET A 1 3.90 -9.83 13.10
C MET A 1 3.61 -9.93 11.62
N THR A 2 2.65 -9.15 11.13
CA THR A 2 2.44 -8.92 9.70
C THR A 2 3.69 -8.26 9.12
N LYS A 3 4.09 -8.60 7.89
CA LYS A 3 5.18 -7.90 7.21
C LYS A 3 4.73 -6.47 6.89
N PRO A 4 5.63 -5.46 6.96
CA PRO A 4 5.29 -4.09 6.63
C PRO A 4 4.89 -3.96 5.16
N TYR A 5 3.95 -3.07 4.86
CA TYR A 5 3.55 -2.74 3.51
C TYR A 5 4.61 -1.90 2.78
N VAL A 6 5.32 -1.03 3.51
CA VAL A 6 6.51 -0.33 3.00
C VAL A 6 7.75 -1.19 3.24
N ASP A 7 7.97 -2.16 2.35
CA ASP A 7 9.10 -3.09 2.40
C ASP A 7 10.13 -2.81 1.29
N PHE A 8 11.21 -3.60 1.29
CA PHE A 8 12.27 -3.46 0.29
C PHE A 8 11.77 -3.67 -1.16
N GLU A 9 10.79 -4.55 -1.36
CA GLU A 9 10.21 -4.81 -2.68
C GLU A 9 9.38 -3.62 -3.16
N TRP A 10 8.66 -2.97 -2.24
CA TRP A 10 7.96 -1.71 -2.50
C TRP A 10 8.93 -0.58 -2.83
N ALA A 11 10.02 -0.43 -2.08
CA ALA A 11 11.05 0.58 -2.38
C ALA A 11 11.67 0.39 -3.77
N ILE A 12 11.88 -0.86 -4.20
CA ILE A 12 12.31 -1.16 -5.58
C ILE A 12 11.27 -0.70 -6.59
N ALA A 13 9.97 -0.92 -6.33
CA ALA A 13 8.89 -0.52 -7.24
C ALA A 13 8.85 1.00 -7.50
N GLY A 14 9.33 1.82 -6.56
CA GLY A 14 9.44 3.27 -6.72
C GLY A 14 10.70 3.76 -7.44
N SER A 15 11.62 2.86 -7.80
CA SER A 15 12.86 3.23 -8.50
C SER A 15 12.60 3.55 -9.97
N ILE A 16 13.33 4.55 -10.48
CA ILE A 16 13.25 5.02 -11.88
C ILE A 16 13.58 3.92 -12.90
N ASP A 17 14.39 2.93 -12.52
CA ASP A 17 14.85 1.86 -13.40
C ASP A 17 13.92 0.63 -13.38
N THR A 18 12.86 0.63 -12.56
CA THR A 18 11.99 -0.53 -12.42
C THR A 18 11.04 -0.63 -13.61
N PRO A 19 10.97 -1.79 -14.30
CA PRO A 19 10.05 -1.98 -15.41
C PRO A 19 8.59 -1.75 -15.00
N GLU A 20 7.80 -1.10 -15.86
CA GLU A 20 6.38 -0.79 -15.59
C GLU A 20 5.57 -2.03 -15.19
N GLU A 21 5.83 -3.18 -15.83
CA GLU A 21 5.19 -4.45 -15.48
C GLU A 21 5.50 -4.89 -14.03
N SER A 22 6.74 -4.74 -13.59
CA SER A 22 7.16 -5.04 -12.22
C SER A 22 6.49 -4.09 -11.22
N VAL A 23 6.40 -2.80 -11.55
CA VAL A 23 5.66 -1.81 -10.73
C VAL A 23 4.18 -2.21 -10.62
N LEU A 24 3.53 -2.54 -11.74
CA LEU A 24 2.12 -2.97 -11.76
C LEU A 24 1.89 -4.22 -10.90
N ASN A 25 2.78 -5.21 -11.00
CA ASN A 25 2.70 -6.42 -10.20
C ASN A 25 2.84 -6.12 -8.70
N SER A 26 3.76 -5.24 -8.31
CA SER A 26 3.89 -4.79 -6.92
C SER A 26 2.62 -4.11 -6.41
N ILE A 27 2.02 -3.20 -7.20
CA ILE A 27 0.76 -2.53 -6.84
C ILE A 27 -0.38 -3.55 -6.67
N ILE A 28 -0.52 -4.50 -7.60
CA ILE A 28 -1.55 -5.55 -7.54
C ILE A 28 -1.37 -6.42 -6.30
N ASN A 29 -0.13 -6.83 -5.99
CA ASN A 29 0.16 -7.63 -4.80
C ASN A 29 -0.24 -6.89 -3.51
N LYS A 30 0.07 -5.59 -3.40
CA LYS A 30 -0.34 -4.76 -2.25
C LYS A 30 -1.86 -4.64 -2.15
N LEU A 31 -2.56 -4.47 -3.28
CA LEU A 31 -4.03 -4.45 -3.30
C LEU A 31 -4.67 -5.76 -2.83
N VAL A 32 -4.07 -6.91 -3.18
CA VAL A 32 -4.52 -8.23 -2.69
C VAL A 32 -4.33 -8.34 -1.19
N GLN A 33 -3.14 -8.01 -0.67
CA GLN A 33 -2.83 -8.03 0.76
C GLN A 33 -3.77 -7.12 1.56
N LEU A 34 -4.06 -5.91 1.07
CA LEU A 34 -5.00 -4.99 1.70
C LEU A 34 -6.43 -5.54 1.71
N SER A 35 -6.84 -6.28 0.68
CA SER A 35 -8.16 -6.91 0.64
C SER A 35 -8.27 -8.05 1.66
N GLU A 36 -7.21 -8.84 1.85
CA GLU A 36 -7.13 -9.87 2.90
C GLU A 36 -7.17 -9.23 4.29
N LEU A 37 -6.43 -8.14 4.49
CA LEU A 37 -6.43 -7.40 5.76
C LEU A 37 -7.80 -6.77 6.06
N ALA A 38 -8.52 -6.26 5.05
CA ALA A 38 -9.85 -5.70 5.24
C ALA A 38 -10.82 -6.73 5.86
N VAL A 39 -10.74 -7.99 5.43
CA VAL A 39 -11.56 -9.07 6.00
C VAL A 39 -11.20 -9.31 7.48
N ALA A 40 -9.91 -9.24 7.82
CA ALA A 40 -9.44 -9.43 9.20
C ALA A 40 -9.74 -8.22 10.12
N ALA A 41 -9.85 -7.02 9.56
CA ALA A 41 -10.05 -5.76 10.26
C ALA A 41 -11.51 -5.27 10.22
N GLU A 42 -12.49 -6.14 9.94
CA GLU A 42 -13.91 -5.77 9.78
C GLU A 42 -14.46 -4.95 10.96
N ASP A 43 -14.04 -5.28 12.18
CA ASP A 43 -14.46 -4.62 13.41
C ASP A 43 -13.51 -3.49 13.89
N MET A 44 -12.54 -3.08 13.06
CA MET A 44 -11.54 -2.07 13.37
C MET A 44 -11.72 -0.85 12.45
N PRO A 45 -12.58 0.13 12.82
CA PRO A 45 -13.01 1.19 11.91
C PRO A 45 -11.87 2.08 11.41
N ASP A 46 -10.90 2.41 12.26
CA ASP A 46 -9.77 3.28 11.91
C ASP A 46 -8.81 2.57 10.95
N ILE A 47 -8.49 1.30 11.22
CA ILE A 47 -7.70 0.44 10.31
C ILE A 47 -8.44 0.25 8.98
N MET A 48 -9.75 -0.01 9.01
CA MET A 48 -10.56 -0.19 7.79
C MET A 48 -10.56 1.07 6.92
N LEU A 49 -10.70 2.26 7.52
CA LEU A 49 -10.63 3.53 6.80
C LEU A 49 -9.27 3.73 6.14
N GLN A 50 -8.18 3.41 6.85
CA GLN A 50 -6.84 3.53 6.29
C GLN A 50 -6.60 2.51 5.17
N ILE A 51 -7.08 1.27 5.30
CA ILE A 51 -7.03 0.25 4.24
C ILE A 51 -7.72 0.75 2.96
N GLN A 52 -8.93 1.31 3.09
CA GLN A 52 -9.67 1.84 1.95
C GLN A 52 -8.94 3.02 1.29
N THR A 53 -8.29 3.87 2.10
CA THR A 53 -7.46 4.97 1.62
C THR A 53 -6.27 4.44 0.83
N CYS A 54 -5.53 3.45 1.35
CA CYS A 54 -4.45 2.77 0.67
C CYS A 54 -4.91 2.13 -0.66
N GLN A 55 -6.05 1.45 -0.67
CA GLN A 55 -6.63 0.87 -1.88
C GLN A 55 -6.96 1.94 -2.93
N CYS A 56 -7.47 3.10 -2.50
CA CYS A 56 -7.80 4.21 -3.39
C CYS A 56 -6.54 4.78 -4.06
N VAL A 57 -5.50 5.09 -3.27
CA VAL A 57 -4.26 5.67 -3.80
C VAL A 57 -3.50 4.67 -4.68
N LEU A 58 -3.48 3.38 -4.34
CA LEU A 58 -2.86 2.34 -5.16
C LEU A 58 -3.58 2.12 -6.49
N ASN A 59 -4.92 2.14 -6.49
CA ASN A 59 -5.67 2.08 -7.75
C ASN A 59 -5.42 3.32 -8.63
N ASN A 60 -5.30 4.50 -8.01
CA ASN A 60 -4.95 5.71 -8.75
C ASN A 60 -3.53 5.63 -9.32
N LEU A 61 -2.55 5.19 -8.52
CA LEU A 61 -1.17 4.97 -8.96
C LEU A 61 -1.10 3.98 -10.12
N ARG A 62 -1.82 2.86 -10.04
CA ARG A 62 -1.91 1.84 -11.09
C ARG A 62 -2.33 2.42 -12.44
N LEU A 63 -3.27 3.37 -12.45
CA LEU A 63 -3.75 4.03 -13.68
C LEU A 63 -2.74 5.04 -14.26
N HIS A 64 -1.67 5.34 -13.53
CA HIS A 64 -0.67 6.36 -13.87
C HIS A 64 0.75 5.82 -13.96
N VAL A 65 0.95 4.50 -13.93
CA VAL A 65 2.23 3.87 -14.31
C VAL A 65 2.60 4.32 -15.73
N GLY A 66 3.89 4.66 -15.92
CA GLY A 66 4.42 5.18 -17.20
C GLY A 66 4.04 6.64 -17.51
N LYS A 67 3.38 7.35 -16.58
CA LYS A 67 3.00 8.77 -16.76
C LYS A 67 3.84 9.70 -15.90
N ALA A 68 3.92 10.97 -16.29
CA ALA A 68 4.67 12.01 -15.57
C ALA A 68 4.21 12.23 -14.12
N SER A 69 2.96 11.87 -13.78
CA SER A 69 2.43 11.98 -12.42
C SER A 69 2.76 10.78 -11.52
N PHE A 70 3.48 9.78 -12.03
CA PHE A 70 3.78 8.55 -11.31
C PHE A 70 4.50 8.81 -9.99
N ASP A 71 5.61 9.55 -9.99
CA ASP A 71 6.44 9.77 -8.79
C ASP A 71 5.66 10.43 -7.64
N TYR A 72 4.81 11.40 -7.97
CA TYR A 72 3.93 12.07 -7.00
C TYR A 72 2.91 11.08 -6.40
N LEU A 73 2.27 10.28 -7.26
CA LEU A 73 1.28 9.29 -6.80
C LEU A 73 1.93 8.13 -6.05
N PHE A 74 3.17 7.77 -6.40
CA PHE A 74 3.95 6.76 -5.69
C PHE A 74 4.27 7.25 -4.28
N SER A 75 4.77 8.49 -4.16
CA SER A 75 5.04 9.12 -2.86
C SER A 75 3.79 9.20 -1.98
N LEU A 76 2.63 9.49 -2.58
CA LEU A 76 1.35 9.48 -1.85
C LEU A 76 0.98 8.07 -1.38
N ALA A 77 1.13 7.06 -2.23
CA ALA A 77 0.88 5.67 -1.86
C ALA A 77 1.83 5.21 -0.74
N ASP A 78 3.10 5.60 -0.80
CA ASP A 78 4.10 5.31 0.23
C ASP A 78 3.70 5.84 1.60
N VAL A 79 3.31 7.12 1.67
CA VAL A 79 2.84 7.77 2.91
C VAL A 79 1.60 7.08 3.49
N GLU A 80 0.63 6.71 2.65
CA GLU A 80 -0.58 6.06 3.17
C GLU A 80 -0.33 4.62 3.64
N LEU A 81 0.58 3.89 2.98
CA LEU A 81 1.01 2.56 3.43
C LEU A 81 1.81 2.63 4.74
N GLU A 82 2.68 3.63 4.91
CA GLU A 82 3.43 3.84 6.15
C GLU A 82 2.51 4.15 7.34
N LYS A 83 1.46 4.97 7.13
CA LYS A 83 0.44 5.22 8.15
C LYS A 83 -0.29 3.94 8.56
N LEU A 84 -0.61 3.06 7.59
CA LEU A 84 -1.23 1.78 7.87
C LEU A 84 -0.30 0.88 8.69
N ASP A 85 0.99 0.80 8.32
CA ASP A 85 1.99 0.06 9.10
C ASP A 85 2.04 0.57 10.55
N GLY A 86 2.05 1.89 10.75
CA GLY A 86 1.99 2.51 12.07
C GLY A 86 0.74 2.12 12.88
N LEU A 87 -0.45 2.16 12.27
CA LEU A 87 -1.70 1.74 12.92
C LEU A 87 -1.66 0.27 13.33
N LEU A 88 -1.16 -0.62 12.46
CA LEU A 88 -1.07 -2.05 12.75
C LEU A 88 -0.06 -2.36 13.87
N GLU A 89 0.98 -1.54 14.04
CA GLU A 89 1.92 -1.65 15.14
C GLU A 89 1.32 -1.17 16.47
N THR A 90 0.51 -0.11 16.46
CA THR A 90 -0.05 0.50 17.68
C THR A 90 -1.37 -0.13 18.14
N GLU A 91 -2.19 -0.59 17.20
CA GLU A 91 -3.54 -1.15 17.45
C GLU A 91 -3.62 -2.66 17.19
N GLY A 92 -2.51 -3.27 16.76
CA GLY A 92 -2.39 -4.73 16.67
C GLY A 92 -2.75 -5.39 18.00
N PRO A 93 -3.25 -6.64 17.98
CA PRO A 93 -3.83 -7.28 19.15
C PRO A 93 -2.86 -7.21 20.32
N SER A 94 -3.25 -6.44 21.35
CA SER A 94 -2.66 -6.54 22.67
C SER A 94 -2.78 -8.02 23.06
N HIS A 95 -1.64 -8.64 23.36
CA HIS A 95 -1.58 -10.00 23.89
C HIS A 95 -2.54 -10.19 25.08
#